data_AF-A0A957HJY9-F1
#
_entry.id   AF-A0A957HJY9-F1
#
_cell.length_a   1.000
_cell.length_b   1.000
_cell.length_c   1.000
_cell.angle_alpha   90.00
_cell.angle_beta   90.00
_cell.angle_gamma   90.00
#
_symmetry.space_group_name_H-M   'P 1'
#
loop_
_entity.id
_entity.type
_entity.pdbx_description
1 polymer ?
#
loop_
_entity_poly.entity_id
_entity_poly.type
_entity_poly.pdbx_seq_one_letter_code
_entity_poly.pdbx_strand_id
1 'polypeptide(L)'
;MAIIPAMRILITGGAGQLGTALQTELTQHDLFPIDLPEVDITDKEALFANVAETKPDLIIHCAAYTNVDGCAKDPALAYKVNGLGTQHVALACQKFGATMLHISTNEVFAGDNPA
;
A
#
# COMPACT_ATOMS: atom_id res chain seq x y z
N MET A 1 -24.08 12.33 -13.78
CA MET A 1 -22.83 12.36 -12.99
C MET A 1 -23.11 11.50 -11.77
N ALA A 2 -22.64 10.26 -11.73
CA ALA A 2 -22.93 9.38 -10.60
C ALA A 2 -22.20 9.94 -9.38
N ILE A 3 -22.95 10.24 -8.32
CA ILE A 3 -22.38 10.58 -7.03
C ILE A 3 -21.77 9.27 -6.52
N ILE A 4 -20.44 9.13 -6.61
CA ILE A 4 -19.75 8.02 -5.97
C ILE A 4 -19.92 8.26 -4.47
N PRO A 5 -20.53 7.34 -3.71
CA PRO A 5 -20.66 7.49 -2.27
C PRO A 5 -19.26 7.63 -1.65
N ALA A 6 -19.14 8.45 -0.59
CA ALA A 6 -17.89 8.60 0.13
C ALA A 6 -17.43 7.23 0.66
N MET A 7 -16.21 6.83 0.30
CA MET A 7 -15.59 5.58 0.73
C MET A 7 -14.64 5.83 1.90
N ARG A 8 -14.35 4.77 2.65
CA ARG A 8 -13.27 4.72 3.63
C ARG A 8 -12.03 4.15 2.96
N ILE A 9 -10.99 4.96 2.83
CA ILE A 9 -9.77 4.60 2.09
C ILE A 9 -8.58 4.58 3.05
N LEU A 10 -7.99 3.41 3.24
CA LEU A 10 -6.71 3.29 3.94
C LEU A 10 -5.57 3.37 2.92
N ILE A 11 -4.57 4.20 3.21
CA ILE A 11 -3.42 4.42 2.33
C ILE A 11 -2.17 3.99 3.08
N THR A 12 -1.54 2.88 2.68
CA THR A 12 -0.24 2.49 3.25
C THR A 12 0.87 3.32 2.59
N GLY A 13 1.93 3.69 3.31
CA GLY A 13 2.98 4.55 2.74
C GLY A 13 2.46 5.97 2.55
N GLY A 14 1.59 6.41 3.46
CA GLY A 14 0.86 7.67 3.39
C GLY A 14 1.76 8.91 3.40
N ALA A 15 2.96 8.84 3.99
CA ALA A 15 3.95 9.90 3.98
C ALA A 15 4.85 9.89 2.73
N GLY A 16 4.74 8.85 1.88
CA GLY A 16 5.42 8.78 0.58
C GLY A 16 4.86 9.75 -0.46
N GLN A 17 5.57 9.90 -1.59
CA GLN A 17 5.20 10.84 -2.66
C GLN A 17 3.79 10.60 -3.20
N LEU A 18 3.45 9.36 -3.54
CA LEU A 18 2.12 9.02 -4.03
C LEU A 18 1.06 9.08 -2.91
N GLY A 19 1.40 8.62 -1.70
CA GLY A 19 0.49 8.63 -0.55
C GLY A 19 0.02 10.03 -0.18
N THR A 20 0.94 11.00 -0.17
CA THR A 20 0.64 12.43 0.10
C THR A 20 -0.15 13.08 -1.03
N ALA A 21 0.18 12.80 -2.29
CA ALA A 21 -0.58 13.29 -3.44
C ALA A 21 -2.04 12.78 -3.42
N LEU A 22 -2.23 11.48 -3.17
CA LEU A 22 -3.58 10.90 -3.08
C LEU A 22 -4.43 11.52 -1.97
N GLN A 23 -3.82 11.89 -0.84
CA GLN A 23 -4.54 12.59 0.23
C GLN A 23 -5.07 13.96 -0.18
N THR A 24 -4.38 14.63 -1.10
CA THR A 24 -4.80 15.93 -1.62
C THR A 24 -5.93 15.78 -2.66
N GLU A 25 -5.87 14.73 -3.47
CA GLU A 25 -6.83 14.51 -4.57
C GLU A 25 -8.12 13.79 -4.14
N LEU A 26 -8.10 13.04 -3.03
CA LEU A 26 -9.22 12.20 -2.59
C LEU A 26 -9.98 12.76 -1.38
N THR A 27 -10.00 14.09 -1.23
CA THR A 27 -10.61 14.78 -0.08
C THR A 27 -12.12 14.56 0.08
N GLN A 28 -12.82 14.08 -0.95
CA GLN A 28 -14.22 13.67 -0.87
C GLN A 28 -14.46 12.32 -0.17
N HIS A 29 -13.41 11.65 0.30
CA HIS A 29 -13.45 10.34 0.98
C HIS A 29 -12.89 10.43 2.41
N ASP A 30 -13.22 9.46 3.25
CA ASP A 30 -12.63 9.33 4.58
C ASP A 30 -11.26 8.64 4.43
N LEU A 31 -10.18 9.39 4.65
CA LEU A 31 -8.82 8.91 4.43
C LEU A 31 -8.16 8.48 5.74
N PHE A 32 -7.51 7.31 5.71
CA PHE A 32 -6.73 6.73 6.81
C PHE A 32 -5.31 6.45 6.33
N PRO A 33 -4.45 7.48 6.22
CA PRO A 33 -3.06 7.28 5.87
C PRO A 33 -2.32 6.59 7.02
N ILE A 34 -1.53 5.57 6.69
CA ILE A 34 -0.62 4.90 7.63
C ILE A 34 0.78 4.83 7.01
N ASP A 35 1.80 4.94 7.84
CA ASP A 35 3.20 4.84 7.43
C ASP A 35 4.09 4.43 8.62
N LEU A 36 5.38 4.25 8.34
CA LEU A 36 6.41 4.14 9.36
C LEU A 36 6.62 5.50 10.07
N PRO A 37 7.00 5.48 11.36
CA PRO A 37 7.21 4.30 12.20
C PRO A 37 5.92 3.73 12.84
N GLU A 38 4.77 4.38 12.68
CA GLU A 38 3.55 4.05 13.44
C GLU A 38 2.92 2.71 13.04
N VAL A 39 2.90 2.38 11.74
CA VAL A 39 2.39 1.11 11.23
C VAL A 39 3.33 0.57 10.15
N ASP A 40 4.03 -0.50 10.49
CA ASP A 40 4.87 -1.26 9.56
C ASP A 40 4.03 -2.36 8.89
N ILE A 41 3.97 -2.37 7.55
CA ILE A 41 3.30 -3.45 6.79
C ILE A 41 3.97 -4.82 7.00
N THR A 42 5.23 -4.87 7.45
CA THR A 42 5.91 -6.12 7.79
C THR A 42 5.49 -6.67 9.14
N ASP A 43 4.86 -5.86 9.99
CA ASP A 43 4.16 -6.29 11.20
C ASP A 43 2.69 -6.56 10.87
N LYS A 44 2.38 -7.84 10.68
CA LYS A 44 1.04 -8.30 10.35
C LYS A 44 0.02 -7.94 11.43
N GLU A 45 0.38 -8.00 12.70
CA GLU A 45 -0.58 -7.81 13.79
C GLU A 45 -0.94 -6.33 13.92
N ALA A 46 0.06 -5.44 13.88
CA ALA A 46 -0.15 -4.00 13.88
C ALA A 46 -0.99 -3.55 12.67
N LEU A 47 -0.66 -4.03 11.48
CA LEU A 47 -1.44 -3.75 10.26
C LEU A 47 -2.89 -4.22 10.41
N PHE A 48 -3.12 -5.44 10.90
CA PHE A 48 -4.46 -6.01 11.03
C PHE A 48 -5.30 -5.26 12.07
N ALA A 49 -4.69 -4.82 13.17
CA ALA A 49 -5.36 -3.98 14.15
C ALA A 49 -5.83 -2.66 13.53
N ASN A 50 -4.96 -2.01 12.75
CA ASN A 50 -5.29 -0.76 12.08
C ASN A 50 -6.41 -0.91 11.04
N VAL A 51 -6.38 -1.98 10.23
CA VAL A 51 -7.44 -2.29 9.27
C VAL A 51 -8.77 -2.62 9.98
N ALA A 52 -8.73 -3.32 11.13
CA ALA A 52 -9.93 -3.63 11.91
C ALA A 52 -10.56 -2.37 12.54
N GLU A 53 -9.75 -1.41 12.96
CA GLU A 53 -10.21 -0.13 13.53
C GLU A 53 -10.80 0.78 12.44
N THR A 54 -10.08 0.93 11.33
CA THR A 54 -10.45 1.85 10.25
C THR A 54 -11.58 1.31 9.37
N LYS A 55 -11.72 -0.02 9.24
CA LYS A 55 -12.73 -0.70 8.41
C LYS A 55 -12.82 -0.10 6.99
N PRO A 56 -11.73 -0.13 6.20
CA PRO A 56 -11.69 0.50 4.90
C PRO A 56 -12.51 -0.29 3.87
N ASP A 57 -13.15 0.41 2.94
CA ASP A 57 -13.74 -0.18 1.73
C ASP A 57 -12.65 -0.46 0.68
N LEU A 58 -11.61 0.38 0.67
CA LEU A 58 -10.48 0.34 -0.25
C LEU A 58 -9.16 0.52 0.51
N ILE A 59 -8.18 -0.32 0.20
CA ILE A 59 -6.78 -0.14 0.60
C ILE A 59 -5.96 0.22 -0.64
N ILE A 60 -5.40 1.42 -0.67
CA ILE A 60 -4.43 1.85 -1.68
C ILE A 60 -3.03 1.60 -1.12
N HIS A 61 -2.36 0.57 -1.66
CA HIS A 61 -1.08 0.10 -1.14
C HIS A 61 0.09 0.81 -1.85
N CYS A 62 0.56 1.92 -1.28
CA CYS A 62 1.73 2.68 -1.76
C CYS A 62 3.03 2.38 -0.99
N ALA A 63 2.98 1.63 0.13
CA ALA A 63 4.16 1.31 0.91
C ALA A 63 5.03 0.30 0.15
N ALA A 64 6.29 0.66 -0.12
CA ALA A 64 7.25 -0.17 -0.81
C ALA A 64 8.68 0.27 -0.47
N TYR A 65 9.62 -0.67 -0.56
CA TYR A 65 11.04 -0.38 -0.63
C TYR A 65 11.45 -0.18 -2.10
N THR A 66 11.71 1.07 -2.48
CA THR A 66 11.86 1.50 -3.88
C THR A 66 13.31 1.84 -4.27
N ASN A 67 14.27 1.73 -3.36
CA ASN A 67 15.68 1.91 -3.68
C ASN A 67 16.21 0.66 -4.41
N VAL A 68 16.19 0.67 -5.74
CA VAL A 68 16.57 -0.48 -6.60
C VAL A 68 17.97 -1.01 -6.28
N ASP A 69 18.97 -0.14 -6.16
CA ASP A 69 20.33 -0.52 -5.78
C ASP A 69 20.38 -1.14 -4.38
N GLY A 70 19.56 -0.61 -3.46
CA GLY A 70 19.37 -1.14 -2.12
C GLY A 70 18.75 -2.54 -2.14
N CYS A 71 17.72 -2.76 -2.96
CA CYS A 71 17.09 -4.06 -3.15
C CYS A 71 18.07 -5.10 -3.70
N ALA A 72 18.96 -4.71 -4.62
CA ALA A 72 19.98 -5.61 -5.16
C ALA A 72 21.02 -6.00 -4.09
N LYS A 73 21.36 -5.07 -3.18
CA LYS A 73 22.32 -5.30 -2.08
C LYS A 73 21.70 -6.09 -0.93
N ASP A 74 20.43 -5.89 -0.63
CA ASP A 74 19.68 -6.61 0.40
C ASP A 74 18.34 -7.15 -0.14
N PRO A 75 18.38 -8.27 -0.87
CA PRO A 75 17.18 -8.90 -1.41
C PRO A 75 16.23 -9.41 -0.31
N ALA A 76 16.75 -9.71 0.88
CA ALA A 76 15.94 -10.19 2.00
C ALA A 76 15.04 -9.08 2.54
N LEU A 77 15.59 -7.86 2.71
CA LEU A 77 14.81 -6.69 3.06
C LEU A 77 13.79 -6.34 1.97
N ALA A 78 14.20 -6.36 0.69
CA ALA A 78 13.30 -6.12 -0.42
C ALA A 78 12.11 -7.10 -0.43
N TYR A 79 12.38 -8.40 -0.24
CA TYR A 79 11.34 -9.42 -0.16
C TYR A 79 10.48 -9.28 1.09
N LYS A 80 11.07 -8.92 2.24
CA LYS A 80 10.34 -8.67 3.48
C LYS A 80 9.31 -7.55 3.30
N VAL A 81 9.70 -6.44 2.69
CA VAL A 81 8.81 -5.29 2.49
C VAL A 81 7.86 -5.51 1.31
N ASN A 82 8.38 -5.74 0.11
CA ASN A 82 7.60 -5.75 -1.14
C ASN A 82 6.91 -7.10 -1.42
N GLY A 83 7.38 -8.18 -0.80
CA GLY A 83 6.77 -9.51 -0.91
C GLY A 83 5.86 -9.79 0.27
N LEU A 84 6.44 -9.98 1.45
CA LEU A 84 5.71 -10.37 2.66
C LEU A 84 4.82 -9.24 3.20
N GLY A 85 5.30 -7.99 3.23
CA GLY A 85 4.49 -6.84 3.62
C GLY A 85 3.26 -6.67 2.73
N THR A 86 3.44 -6.77 1.41
CA THR A 86 2.32 -6.77 0.45
C THR A 86 1.37 -7.96 0.67
N GLN A 87 1.90 -9.16 0.97
CA GLN A 87 1.07 -10.31 1.31
C GLN A 87 0.21 -10.04 2.56
N HIS A 88 0.75 -9.37 3.58
CA HIS A 88 -0.03 -9.01 4.77
C HIS A 88 -1.19 -8.07 4.40
N VAL A 89 -0.96 -7.08 3.55
CA VAL A 89 -2.02 -6.16 3.08
C VAL A 89 -3.10 -6.92 2.31
N ALA A 90 -2.72 -7.83 1.41
CA ALA A 90 -3.66 -8.66 0.67
C ALA A 90 -4.50 -9.57 1.61
N LEU A 91 -3.87 -10.16 2.63
CA LEU A 91 -4.57 -10.97 3.63
C LEU A 91 -5.50 -10.12 4.51
N ALA A 92 -5.13 -8.88 4.83
CA ALA A 92 -6.00 -7.95 5.54
C ALA A 92 -7.23 -7.61 4.68
N CYS A 93 -7.04 -7.30 3.40
CA CYS A 93 -8.12 -7.07 2.45
C CYS A 93 -9.09 -8.26 2.41
N GLN A 94 -8.56 -9.48 2.24
CA GLN A 94 -9.36 -10.70 2.24
C GLN A 94 -10.14 -10.90 3.55
N LYS A 95 -9.50 -10.67 4.70
CA LYS A 95 -10.10 -10.89 6.01
C LYS A 95 -11.21 -9.88 6.33
N PHE A 96 -11.00 -8.61 5.98
CA PHE A 96 -11.89 -7.52 6.38
C PHE A 96 -12.83 -7.06 5.25
N GLY A 97 -12.75 -7.69 4.07
CA GLY A 97 -13.64 -7.40 2.95
C GLY A 97 -13.33 -6.10 2.20
N ALA A 98 -12.08 -5.63 2.26
CA ALA A 98 -11.64 -4.43 1.55
C ALA A 98 -11.14 -4.77 0.14
N THR A 99 -11.36 -3.87 -0.81
CA THR A 99 -10.70 -3.94 -2.13
C THR A 99 -9.26 -3.49 -2.02
N MET A 100 -8.33 -4.11 -2.75
CA MET A 100 -6.93 -3.69 -2.79
C MET A 100 -6.60 -3.04 -4.14
N LEU A 101 -5.96 -1.87 -4.09
CA LEU A 101 -5.23 -1.30 -5.23
C LEU A 101 -3.73 -1.39 -4.94
N HIS A 102 -3.02 -2.21 -5.69
CA HIS A 102 -1.59 -2.46 -5.53
C HIS A 102 -0.79 -1.68 -6.57
N ILE A 103 0.11 -0.79 -6.12
CA ILE A 103 1.04 -0.08 -7.00
C ILE A 103 2.25 -0.97 -7.23
N SER A 104 2.38 -1.48 -8.45
CA SER A 104 3.53 -2.28 -8.88
C SER A 104 4.51 -1.44 -9.71
N THR A 105 5.32 -2.08 -10.54
CA THR A 105 6.38 -1.44 -11.30
C THR A 105 6.55 -2.10 -12.67
N ASN A 106 7.07 -1.36 -13.65
CA ASN A 106 7.53 -1.90 -14.92
C ASN A 106 8.79 -2.77 -14.76
N GLU A 107 9.49 -2.70 -13.63
CA GLU A 107 10.67 -3.53 -13.32
C GLU A 107 10.34 -5.03 -13.16
N VAL A 108 9.07 -5.43 -13.30
CA VAL A 108 8.69 -6.85 -13.45
C VAL A 108 9.06 -7.43 -14.82
N PHE A 109 9.39 -6.57 -15.79
CA PHE A 109 9.80 -6.96 -17.14
C PHE A 109 11.32 -6.86 -17.28
N ALA A 110 11.91 -7.71 -18.15
CA ALA A 110 13.36 -7.77 -18.37
C ALA A 110 13.95 -6.54 -19.09
N GLY A 111 13.11 -5.68 -19.68
CA GLY A 111 13.55 -4.47 -20.39
C GLY A 111 14.24 -4.74 -21.73
N ASP A 112 14.09 -5.94 -22.29
CA ASP A 112 14.74 -6.41 -23.51
C ASP A 112 13.93 -6.16 -24.78
N ASN A 113 12.81 -5.44 -24.69
CA ASN A 113 12.02 -5.05 -25.86
C ASN A 113 12.62 -3.79 -26.49
N PRO A 114 13.22 -3.88 -27.70
CA PRO A 114 13.68 -2.69 -28.40
C PRO A 114 12.44 -1.90 -28.81
N ALA A 115 12.34 -0.66 -28.35
CA ALA A 115 11.39 0.30 -28.90
C ALA A 115 11.68 0.57 -30.38
#